data_AF-G5LPC5-F1
#
_entry.id   AF-G5LPC5-F1
#
_cell.length_a   1.000
_cell.length_b   1.000
_cell.length_c   1.000
_cell.angle_alpha   90.00
_cell.angle_beta   90.00
_cell.angle_gamma   90.00
#
_symmetry.space_group_name_H-M   'P 1'
#
loop_
_entity.id
_entity.type
_entity.pdbx_description
1 polymer ?
#
loop_
_entity_poly.entity_id
_entity_poly.type
_entity_poly.pdbx_seq_one_letter_code
_entity_poly.pdbx_strand_id
1 'polypeptide(L)' 'MLLEIMFAGVNHSLISQVHAMLPALTVIVPDKKLQLVCLALLLAGLNEPLKAAKILSDIDLPEAMALRLLFPAPNEGFEN' A
#
# COMPACT_ATOMS: atom_id res chain seq x y z
N MET A 1 -12.39 -6.96 7.93
CA MET A 1 -12.16 -6.50 9.32
C MET A 1 -10.72 -6.06 9.59
N LEU A 2 -9.71 -6.95 9.72
CA LEU A 2 -8.35 -6.51 10.09
C LEU A 2 -7.67 -5.58 9.07
N LEU A 3 -7.80 -5.87 7.76
CA LEU A 3 -7.28 -5.00 6.72
C LEU A 3 -7.94 -3.61 6.75
N GLU A 4 -9.25 -3.55 6.98
CA GLU A 4 -9.99 -2.29 7.11
C GLU A 4 -9.52 -1.50 8.34
N ILE A 5 -9.23 -2.18 9.45
CA ILE A 5 -8.64 -1.55 10.65
C ILE A 5 -7.27 -0.94 10.33
N MET A 6 -6.45 -1.61 9.53
CA MET A 6 -5.14 -1.06 9.11
C MET A 6 -5.31 0.20 8.28
N PHE A 7 -6.25 0.20 7.31
CA PHE A 7 -6.55 1.39 6.51
C PHE A 7 -7.13 2.54 7.36
N ALA A 8 -8.05 2.24 8.27
CA ALA A 8 -8.55 3.23 9.22
C ALA A 8 -7.41 3.77 10.10
N GLY A 9 -6.52 2.90 10.58
CA GLY A 9 -5.35 3.29 11.38
C GLY A 9 -4.43 4.24 10.65
N VAL A 10 -4.14 3.99 9.37
CA VAL A 10 -3.38 4.90 8.50
C VAL A 10 -4.07 6.28 8.43
N ASN A 11 -5.37 6.30 8.13
CA ASN A 11 -6.14 7.54 8.00
C ASN A 11 -6.26 8.33 9.32
N HIS A 12 -6.10 7.66 10.46
CA HIS A 12 -6.12 8.24 11.80
C HIS A 12 -4.74 8.34 12.45
N SER A 13 -3.66 8.23 11.68
CA SER A 13 -2.27 8.38 12.13
C SER A 13 -1.83 7.41 13.25
N LEU A 14 -2.43 6.22 13.32
CA LEU A 14 -2.05 5.12 14.21
C LEU A 14 -0.86 4.33 13.63
N ILE A 15 0.23 5.04 13.33
CA ILE A 15 1.35 4.54 12.52
C ILE A 15 2.00 3.30 13.15
N SER A 16 2.28 3.31 14.45
CA SER A 16 2.93 2.20 15.14
C SER A 16 2.04 0.94 15.20
N GLN A 17 0.73 1.13 15.36
CA GLN A 17 -0.24 0.04 15.36
C GLN A 17 -0.33 -0.60 13.96
N VAL A 18 -0.39 0.22 12.90
CA VAL A 18 -0.41 -0.29 11.52
C VAL A 18 0.86 -1.09 11.23
N HIS A 19 2.04 -0.58 11.61
CA HIS A 19 3.29 -1.34 11.45
C HIS A 19 3.28 -2.67 12.18
N ALA A 20 2.77 -2.71 13.42
CA ALA A 20 2.66 -3.95 14.19
C ALA A 20 1.71 -4.97 13.53
N MET A 21 0.74 -4.50 12.74
CA MET A 21 -0.23 -5.34 12.03
C MET A 21 0.24 -5.80 10.65
N LEU A 22 1.23 -5.14 10.02
CA LEU A 22 1.71 -5.49 8.66
C LEU A 22 2.05 -6.99 8.46
N PRO A 23 2.67 -7.70 9.42
CA PRO A 23 2.95 -9.13 9.25
C PRO A 23 1.69 -9.99 9.05
N ALA A 24 0.56 -9.58 9.62
CA ALA A 24 -0.72 -10.29 9.49
C ALA A 24 -1.30 -10.20 8.08
N LEU A 25 -0.79 -9.32 7.22
CA LEU A 25 -1.29 -9.13 5.86
C LEU A 25 -1.26 -10.43 5.04
N THR A 26 -0.23 -11.26 5.25
CA THR A 26 -0.06 -12.57 4.59
C THR A 26 -1.12 -13.60 4.98
N VAL A 27 -1.72 -13.43 6.15
CA VAL A 27 -2.76 -14.33 6.68
C VAL A 27 -4.14 -13.87 6.25
N ILE A 28 -4.37 -12.55 6.18
CA ILE A 28 -5.69 -11.97 5.90
C ILE A 28 -5.98 -11.77 4.42
N VAL A 29 -4.96 -11.69 3.55
CA VAL A 29 -5.13 -11.62 2.08
C VAL A 29 -4.43 -12.82 1.42
N PRO A 30 -5.14 -13.92 1.11
CA PRO A 30 -4.55 -15.14 0.56
C PRO A 30 -3.95 -14.98 -0.84
N ASP A 31 -4.53 -14.10 -1.67
CA ASP A 31 -4.01 -13.81 -3.00
C ASP A 31 -2.77 -12.93 -2.89
N LYS A 32 -1.61 -13.44 -3.33
CA LYS A 32 -0.33 -12.76 -3.20
C LYS A 32 -0.26 -11.45 -3.98
N LYS A 33 -0.88 -11.35 -5.14
CA LYS A 33 -0.86 -10.12 -5.96
C LYS A 33 -1.73 -9.06 -5.30
N LEU A 34 -2.93 -9.43 -4.85
CA LEU A 34 -3.83 -8.54 -4.12
C LEU A 34 -3.22 -8.11 -2.77
N GLN A 35 -2.52 -9.01 -2.07
CA GLN A 35 -1.79 -8.70 -0.86
C GLN A 35 -0.76 -7.58 -1.08
N LEU A 36 -0.02 -7.63 -2.19
CA LEU A 36 0.94 -6.58 -2.54
C LEU A 36 0.25 -5.26 -2.90
N VAL A 37 -0.92 -5.29 -3.56
CA VAL A 37 -1.73 -4.09 -3.79
C VAL A 37 -2.17 -3.46 -2.46
N CYS A 38 -2.67 -4.27 -1.52
CA CYS A 38 -3.02 -3.80 -0.18
C CYS A 38 -1.81 -3.21 0.56
N LEU A 39 -0.65 -3.88 0.48
CA LEU A 39 0.60 -3.39 1.07
C LEU A 39 1.01 -2.02 0.50
N ALA A 40 0.92 -1.85 -0.83
CA ALA A 40 1.25 -0.59 -1.47
C ALA A 40 0.38 0.57 -0.96
N LEU A 41 -0.95 0.36 -0.87
CA LEU A 41 -1.85 1.39 -0.33
C LEU A 41 -1.56 1.72 1.14
N LEU A 42 -1.22 0.72 1.96
CA LEU A 42 -0.81 0.95 3.35
C LEU A 42 0.49 1.75 3.42
N LEU A 43 1.51 1.37 2.65
CA LEU A 43 2.80 2.08 2.59
C LEU A 43 2.64 3.54 2.16
N ALA A 44 1.77 3.79 1.18
CA ALA A 44 1.44 5.14 0.76
C ALA A 44 0.96 6.02 1.91
N GLY A 45 -0.02 5.55 2.69
CA GLY A 45 -0.52 6.31 3.83
C GLY A 45 0.40 6.27 5.06
N LEU A 46 1.39 5.37 5.08
CA LEU A 46 2.54 5.41 6.01
C LEU A 46 3.66 6.36 5.52
N ASN A 47 3.38 7.23 4.56
CA ASN A 47 4.32 8.19 3.97
C ASN A 47 5.51 7.54 3.24
N GLU A 48 5.29 6.38 2.62
CA GLU A 48 6.26 5.69 1.77
C GLU A 48 5.75 5.53 0.30
N PRO A 49 5.32 6.62 -0.36
CA PRO A 49 4.66 6.54 -1.67
C PRO A 49 5.55 5.97 -2.79
N LEU A 50 6.87 6.17 -2.73
CA LEU A 50 7.79 5.62 -3.72
C LEU A 50 7.88 4.08 -3.64
N LYS A 51 7.80 3.51 -2.43
CA LYS A 51 7.77 2.05 -2.26
C LYS A 51 6.43 1.49 -2.74
N ALA A 52 5.34 2.21 -2.46
CA ALA A 52 4.02 1.86 -2.98
C ALA A 52 4.00 1.84 -4.52
N ALA A 53 4.52 2.89 -5.17
CA ALA A 53 4.59 2.99 -6.62
C ALA A 53 5.39 1.84 -7.24
N LYS A 54 6.56 1.50 -6.66
CA LYS A 54 7.39 0.38 -7.11
C LYS A 54 6.67 -0.97 -7.00
N ILE A 55 5.95 -1.20 -5.90
CA ILE A 55 5.18 -2.45 -5.76
C ILE A 55 4.08 -2.52 -6.83
N LEU A 56 3.35 -1.41 -7.05
CA LEU A 56 2.27 -1.37 -8.02
C LEU A 56 2.76 -1.53 -9.46
N SER A 57 3.96 -1.05 -9.82
CA SER A 57 4.52 -1.20 -11.17
C SER A 57 4.77 -2.65 -11.57
N ASP A 58 5.01 -3.53 -10.59
CA ASP A 58 5.39 -4.93 -10.81
C ASP A 58 4.17 -5.88 -10.86
N ILE A 59 2.95 -5.37 -10.65
CA ILE A 59 1.71 -6.16 -10.53
C ILE A 59 0.75 -5.85 -11.69
N ASP A 60 0.36 -6.88 -12.44
CA ASP A 60 -0.53 -6.83 -13.62
C ASP A 60 -2.03 -6.94 -13.29
N LEU A 61 -2.42 -6.76 -12.02
CA LEU A 61 -3.83 -6.74 -11.64
C LEU A 61 -4.52 -5.43 -12.07
N PRO A 62 -5.79 -5.47 -12.49
CA PRO A 62 -6.55 -4.27 -12.82
C PRO A 62 -6.53 -3.20 -11.72
N GLU A 63 -6.64 -3.62 -10.46
CA GLU A 63 -6.58 -2.73 -9.29
C GLU A 63 -5.21 -2.05 -9.19
N ALA A 64 -4.13 -2.79 -9.40
CA ALA A 64 -2.78 -2.22 -9.38
C ALA A 64 -2.60 -1.21 -10.52
N MET A 65 -3.03 -1.55 -11.73
CA MET A 65 -2.95 -0.68 -12.90
C MET A 65 -3.71 0.63 -12.69
N ALA A 66 -4.92 0.58 -12.13
CA ALA A 66 -5.71 1.75 -11.82
C ALA A 66 -5.02 2.64 -10.77
N LEU A 67 -4.43 2.04 -9.73
CA LEU A 67 -3.79 2.77 -8.63
C LEU A 67 -2.48 3.44 -9.02
N ARG A 68 -1.71 2.92 -9.98
CA ARG A 68 -0.44 3.53 -10.44
C ARG A 68 -0.56 5.01 -10.79
N LEU A 69 -1.72 5.42 -11.31
CA LEU A 69 -1.99 6.80 -11.71
C LEU A 69 -2.09 7.77 -10.51
N LEU A 70 -2.26 7.24 -9.30
CA LEU A 70 -2.41 8.01 -8.07
C LEU A 70 -1.10 8.11 -7.27
N PHE A 71 -0.04 7.46 -7.74
CA PHE A 71 1.26 7.43 -7.07
C PHE A 71 2.33 8.06 -7.96
N PRO A 72 3.30 8.79 -7.36
CA PRO A 72 4.41 9.34 -8.12
C PRO A 72 5.17 8.21 -8.82
N ALA A 73 5.55 8.40 -10.07
CA ALA A 73 6.37 7.43 -10.75
C ALA A 73 7.70 7.27 -9.98
N PRO A 74 8.27 6.05 -9.85
CA PRO A 74 9.51 5.84 -9.11
C PRO A 74 10.69 6.69 -9.60
N ASN A 75 10.57 7.29 -10.79
CA ASN A 75 11.61 8.08 -11.47
C ASN A 75 11.18 9.53 -11.76
N GLU A 76 9.99 9.98 -11.33
CA GLU A 76 9.60 11.38 -11.43
C GLU A 76 10.01 12.08 -10.12
N GLY A 77 10.98 13.00 -10.24
CA GLY A 77 11.38 13.85 -9.13
C GLY A 77 10.19 14.67 -8.64
N PHE A 78 10.08 14.83 -7.32
CA PHE A 78 9.11 15.72 -6.72
C PHE A 78 9.37 17.15 -7.20
N GLU A 79 8.53 17.68 -8.10
CA GLU A 79 8.38 19.13 -8.20
C GLU A 79 7.45 19.58 -7.08
N ASN A 80 7.99 20.47 -6.22
CA ASN A 80 7.38 20.95 -4.98
C ASN A 80 6.11 21.77 -5.20
#